data_AF-A0A3D4B0W6-F1
#
_entry.id   AF-A0A3D4B0W6-F1
#
_cell.length_a   1.000
_cell.length_b   1.000
_cell.length_c   1.000
_cell.angle_alpha   90.00
_cell.angle_beta   90.00
_cell.angle_gamma   90.00
#
_symmetry.space_group_name_H-M   'P 1'
#
loop_
_entity.id
_entity.type
_entity.pdbx_description
1 polymer ?
#
loop_
_entity_poly.entity_id
_entity_poly.type
_entity_poly.pdbx_seq_one_letter_code
_entity_poly.pdbx_strand_id
1 'polypeptide(L)'
;ITFMGAGSSVFAKNILGDCMRTEALKDAGIALYDVNEERLQESKMMLDNLNSNINDGRATITAHLGIDQRKKALKGAKYVVNAIQVGG
;
A
#
# COMPACT_ATOMS: atom_id res chain seq x y z
N ILE A 1 -2.26 5.28 5.97
CA ILE A 1 -2.37 5.59 4.53
C ILE A 1 -3.01 4.40 3.87
N THR A 2 -4.08 4.60 3.10
CA THR A 2 -4.70 3.53 2.30
C THR A 2 -4.40 3.77 0.85
N PHE A 3 -3.97 2.73 0.14
CA PHE A 3 -3.67 2.77 -1.28
C PHE A 3 -4.62 1.85 -2.04
N MET A 4 -5.52 2.42 -2.81
CA MET A 4 -6.49 1.69 -3.62
C MET A 4 -5.96 1.49 -5.04
N GLY A 5 -6.05 0.28 -5.57
CA GLY A 5 -5.38 -0.07 -6.83
C GLY A 5 -3.92 -0.43 -6.60
N ALA A 6 -3.63 -1.05 -5.46
CA ALA A 6 -2.28 -1.36 -5.03
C ALA A 6 -1.56 -2.37 -5.94
N GLY A 7 -2.27 -3.09 -6.82
CA GLY A 7 -1.70 -3.96 -7.83
C GLY A 7 -0.88 -3.22 -8.90
N SER A 8 -0.85 -1.90 -8.89
CA SER A 8 0.15 -1.11 -9.61
C SER A 8 1.45 -1.03 -8.81
N SER A 9 2.27 -2.08 -8.92
CA SER A 9 3.58 -2.21 -8.27
C SER A 9 4.45 -0.94 -8.40
N VAL A 10 4.58 -0.36 -9.59
CA VAL A 10 5.42 0.83 -9.82
C VAL A 10 4.87 2.07 -9.11
N PHE A 11 3.55 2.30 -9.20
CA PHE A 11 2.95 3.50 -8.60
C PHE A 11 2.93 3.39 -7.07
N ALA A 12 2.61 2.22 -6.54
CA ALA A 12 2.66 1.94 -5.11
C ALA A 12 4.09 2.12 -4.57
N LYS A 13 5.11 1.60 -5.27
CA LYS A 13 6.53 1.76 -4.90
C LYS A 13 6.94 3.22 -4.77
N ASN A 14 6.64 4.04 -5.77
CA ASN A 14 7.12 5.42 -5.81
C ASN A 14 6.49 6.23 -4.68
N ILE A 15 5.16 6.21 -4.58
CA ILE A 15 4.45 7.00 -3.57
C ILE A 15 4.76 6.51 -2.15
N LEU A 16 4.68 5.20 -1.91
CA LEU A 16 4.85 4.66 -0.56
C LEU A 16 6.33 4.59 -0.16
N GLY A 17 7.25 4.43 -1.12
CA GLY A 17 8.68 4.53 -0.86
C GLY A 17 9.11 5.94 -0.45
N ASP A 18 8.52 6.98 -1.05
CA ASP A 18 8.75 8.37 -0.62
C ASP A 18 8.16 8.62 0.77
N CYS A 19 6.99 8.04 1.07
CA CYS A 19 6.42 8.09 2.43
C CYS A 19 7.37 7.48 3.46
N MET A 20 8.00 6.34 3.14
CA MET A 20 8.98 5.68 4.01
C MET A 20 10.26 6.50 4.24
N ARG A 21 10.64 7.37 3.30
CA ARG A 21 11.78 8.30 3.45
C ARG A 21 11.41 9.64 4.10
N THR A 22 10.13 9.90 4.28
CA THR A 22 9.64 11.16 4.84
C THR A 22 9.51 11.03 6.34
N GLU A 23 10.19 11.90 7.10
CA GLU A 23 10.27 11.81 8.57
C GLU A 23 8.90 11.70 9.25
N ALA A 24 7.92 12.46 8.77
CA ALA A 24 6.56 12.47 9.33
C ALA A 24 5.71 11.23 8.98
N LEU A 25 6.16 10.38 8.03
CA LEU A 25 5.36 9.28 7.46
C LEU A 25 6.07 7.92 7.52
N LYS A 26 7.33 7.87 7.93
CA LYS A 26 8.16 6.65 7.95
C LYS A 26 7.59 5.52 8.82
N ASP A 27 6.85 5.86 9.87
CA ASP A 27 6.18 4.91 10.79
C ASP A 27 4.71 4.65 10.40
N ALA A 28 4.26 5.08 9.22
CA ALA A 28 2.86 5.00 8.85
C ALA A 28 2.36 3.54 8.74
N GLY A 29 1.12 3.32 9.20
CA GLY A 29 0.34 2.16 8.78
C GLY A 29 -0.10 2.31 7.32
N ILE A 30 0.27 1.35 6.48
CA ILE A 30 -0.02 1.30 5.04
C ILE A 30 -0.99 0.13 4.79
N ALA A 31 -2.18 0.45 4.26
CA ALA A 31 -3.17 -0.53 3.84
C ALA A 31 -3.22 -0.58 2.31
N LEU A 32 -2.80 -1.71 1.75
CA LEU A 32 -2.87 -2.00 0.32
C LEU A 32 -4.20 -2.65 0.00
N TYR A 33 -4.92 -2.11 -0.97
CA TYR A 33 -6.18 -2.66 -1.44
C TYR A 33 -6.15 -2.89 -2.94
N ASP A 34 -6.52 -4.09 -3.36
CA ASP A 34 -6.77 -4.41 -4.76
C ASP A 34 -7.84 -5.53 -4.87
N VAL A 35 -8.41 -5.69 -6.06
CA VAL A 35 -9.32 -6.79 -6.38
C VAL A 35 -8.59 -7.98 -7.00
N ASN A 36 -7.37 -7.78 -7.50
CA ASN A 36 -6.51 -8.82 -8.06
C ASN A 36 -5.52 -9.32 -6.98
N GLU A 37 -5.58 -10.61 -6.65
CA GLU A 37 -4.77 -11.23 -5.61
C GLU A 37 -3.28 -11.25 -5.95
N GLU A 38 -2.92 -11.74 -7.13
CA GLU A 38 -1.53 -11.89 -7.57
C GLU A 38 -0.80 -10.54 -7.54
N ARG A 39 -1.39 -9.52 -8.17
CA ARG A 39 -0.81 -8.17 -8.21
C ARG A 39 -0.70 -7.54 -6.82
N LEU A 40 -1.66 -7.81 -5.94
CA LEU A 40 -1.64 -7.33 -4.55
C LEU A 40 -0.51 -7.99 -3.76
N GLN A 41 -0.32 -9.30 -3.91
CA GLN A 41 0.76 -10.05 -3.25
C GLN A 41 2.13 -9.58 -3.73
N GLU A 42 2.32 -9.43 -5.04
CA GLU A 42 3.55 -8.89 -5.62
C GLU A 42 3.89 -7.50 -5.04
N SER A 43 2.89 -6.61 -5.01
CA SER A 43 3.07 -5.25 -4.48
C SER A 43 3.38 -5.26 -2.98
N LYS A 44 2.74 -6.16 -2.23
CA LYS A 44 3.02 -6.34 -0.80
C LYS A 44 4.45 -6.81 -0.56
N MET A 45 4.90 -7.86 -1.25
CA MET A 45 6.26 -8.39 -1.13
C MET A 45 7.30 -7.32 -1.49
N MET A 46 7.06 -6.57 -2.57
CA MET A 46 7.96 -5.50 -2.97
C MET A 46 8.05 -4.40 -1.90
N LEU A 47 6.92 -3.98 -1.34
CA LEU A 47 6.91 -2.93 -0.31
C LEU A 47 7.49 -3.40 1.02
N ASP A 48 7.33 -4.67 1.38
CA ASP A 48 8.00 -5.26 2.56
C ASP A 48 9.52 -5.23 2.40
N ASN A 49 10.02 -5.66 1.24
CA ASN A 49 11.44 -5.60 0.93
C ASN A 49 11.96 -4.16 0.97
N LEU A 50 11.18 -3.20 0.42
CA LEU A 50 11.55 -1.79 0.44
C LEU A 50 11.57 -1.25 1.88
N ASN A 51 10.54 -1.54 2.68
CA ASN A 51 10.47 -1.13 4.07
C ASN A 51 11.63 -1.68 4.91
N SER A 52 12.02 -2.94 4.70
CA SER A 52 13.18 -3.53 5.37
C SER A 52 14.50 -2.89 4.96
N ASN A 53 14.65 -2.54 3.68
CA ASN A 53 15.94 -2.08 3.14
C ASN A 53 16.20 -0.58 3.33
N ILE A 54 15.15 0.26 3.33
CA ILE A 54 15.32 1.72 3.33
C ILE A 54 14.64 2.43 4.52
N ASN A 55 13.91 1.69 5.35
CA ASN A 55 13.08 2.27 6.40
C ASN A 55 13.13 1.48 7.72
N ASP A 56 14.12 0.59 7.88
CA ASP A 56 14.34 -0.21 9.09
C ASP A 56 13.10 -1.02 9.53
N GLY A 57 12.22 -1.37 8.59
CA GLY A 57 10.98 -2.11 8.88
C GLY A 57 9.92 -1.32 9.65
N ARG A 58 10.04 0.01 9.77
CA ARG A 58 9.18 0.83 10.63
C ARG A 58 7.72 0.92 10.18
N ALA A 59 7.45 0.91 8.88
CA ALA A 59 6.08 0.99 8.38
C ALA A 59 5.34 -0.34 8.62
N THR A 60 4.07 -0.27 9.03
CA THR A 60 3.21 -1.46 9.14
C THR A 60 2.43 -1.64 7.86
N ILE A 61 2.66 -2.72 7.10
CA ILE A 61 2.04 -2.92 5.80
C ILE A 61 1.02 -4.07 5.87
N THR A 62 -0.22 -3.82 5.43
CA THR A 62 -1.31 -4.79 5.39
C THR A 62 -1.91 -4.90 3.99
N ALA A 63 -2.40 -6.08 3.61
CA ALA A 63 -3.05 -6.32 2.33
C ALA A 63 -4.53 -6.66 2.52
N HIS A 64 -5.39 -6.10 1.68
CA HIS A 64 -6.86 -6.18 1.76
C HIS A 64 -7.41 -6.53 0.37
N LEU A 65 -7.70 -7.82 0.16
CA LEU A 65 -8.13 -8.35 -1.13
C LEU A 65 -9.66 -8.30 -1.30
N GLY A 66 -10.12 -7.81 -2.45
CA GLY A 66 -11.51 -7.95 -2.89
C GLY A 66 -12.49 -6.97 -2.24
N ILE A 67 -13.67 -6.84 -2.85
CA ILE A 67 -14.66 -5.79 -2.54
C ILE A 67 -15.01 -5.76 -1.04
N ASP A 68 -15.14 -6.93 -0.41
CA ASP A 68 -15.52 -7.06 1.00
C ASP A 68 -14.49 -6.44 1.96
N GLN A 69 -13.22 -6.42 1.58
CA GLN A 69 -12.15 -5.85 2.40
C GLN A 69 -11.98 -4.34 2.20
N ARG A 70 -12.69 -3.72 1.25
CA ARG A 70 -12.54 -2.28 0.95
C ARG A 70 -12.83 -1.40 2.15
N LYS A 71 -13.91 -1.68 2.87
CA LYS A 71 -14.27 -0.94 4.09
C LYS A 71 -13.20 -1.08 5.17
N LYS A 72 -12.61 -2.27 5.29
CA LYS A 72 -11.53 -2.54 6.26
C LYS A 72 -10.27 -1.78 5.89
N ALA A 73 -9.88 -1.77 4.61
CA ALA A 73 -8.72 -1.04 4.11
C ALA A 73 -8.82 0.47 4.36
N LEU A 74 -10.02 1.05 4.30
CA LEU A 74 -10.26 2.48 4.51
C LEU A 74 -10.41 2.87 5.98
N LYS A 75 -10.63 1.91 6.88
CA LYS A 75 -10.94 2.19 8.29
C LYS A 75 -9.76 2.88 8.97
N GLY A 76 -9.98 4.08 9.50
CA GLY A 76 -8.97 4.86 10.22
C GLY A 76 -7.89 5.48 9.33
N ALA A 77 -8.06 5.45 8.01
CA ALA A 77 -7.14 6.08 7.08
C ALA A 77 -7.17 7.61 7.23
N LYS A 78 -6.01 8.23 7.50
CA LYS A 78 -5.87 9.70 7.45
C LYS A 78 -5.71 10.24 6.02
N TYR A 79 -5.21 9.39 5.13
CA TYR A 79 -5.01 9.68 3.71
C TYR A 79 -5.39 8.46 2.89
N VAL A 80 -6.02 8.70 1.75
CA VAL A 80 -6.38 7.68 0.76
C VAL A 80 -5.80 8.10 -0.58
N VAL A 81 -4.95 7.25 -1.16
CA VAL A 81 -4.47 7.38 -2.53
C VAL A 81 -5.29 6.43 -3.39
N ASN A 82 -6.04 6.96 -4.34
CA ASN A 82 -6.84 6.17 -5.26
C ASN A 82 -6.17 6.11 -6.63
N ALA A 83 -5.64 4.95 -6.98
CA ALA A 83 -4.92 4.69 -8.22
C ALA A 83 -5.53 3.50 -8.99
N ILE A 84 -6.80 3.20 -8.75
CA ILE A 84 -7.50 2.14 -9.48
C ILE A 84 -7.62 2.49 -10.97
N GLN A 85 -7.55 1.47 -11.80
CA GLN A 85 -7.89 1.55 -13.21
C GLN A 85 -9.08 0.63 -13.46
N VAL A 86 -10.26 1.21 -13.67
CA VAL A 86 -11.50 0.45 -13.88
C VAL A 86 -11.59 0.04 -15.34
N GLY A 87 -11.73 -1.26 -15.59
CA GLY A 87 -11.85 -1.81 -16.95
C GLY A 87 -10.53 -2.27 -17.58
N GLY A 88 -9.39 -2.00 -16.92
CA GLY A 88 -8.07 -2.35 -17.42
C GLY A 88 -7.23 -1.13 -17.77
#